data_AF-A0A964MFE1-F1
#
_entry.id   AF-A0A964MFE1-F1
#
_cell.length_a   1.000
_cell.length_b   1.000
_cell.length_c   1.000
_cell.angle_alpha   90.00
_cell.angle_beta   90.00
_cell.angle_gamma   90.00
#
_symmetry.space_group_name_H-M   'P 1'
#
loop_
_entity.id
_entity.type
_entity.pdbx_description
1 polymer ?
#
loop_
_entity_poly.entity_id
_entity_poly.type
_entity_poly.pdbx_seq_one_letter_code
_entity_poly.pdbx_strand_id
1 'polypeptide(L)' 'AQASRLGLDFTILGPVQATASHPGAKGLGWARFAKLAAGQALPVYALGGLGNGDLDAALTAGAHGIAAIRGAWGS' A
#
# COMPACT_ATOMS: atom_id res chain seq x y z
N ALA A 1 -4.73 -10.21 10.07
CA ALA A 1 -5.33 -11.42 10.70
C ALA A 1 -6.75 -11.76 10.20
N GLN A 2 -7.70 -10.83 10.08
CA GLN A 2 -9.06 -11.17 9.59
C GLN A 2 -9.08 -11.68 8.13
N ALA A 3 -8.33 -11.04 7.24
CA ALA A 3 -8.20 -11.47 5.84
C ALA A 3 -7.78 -12.95 5.69
N SER A 4 -6.79 -13.39 6.48
CA SER A 4 -6.34 -14.78 6.50
C SER A 4 -7.45 -15.75 6.93
N ARG A 5 -8.30 -15.35 7.88
CA ARG A 5 -9.43 -16.17 8.33
C ARG A 5 -10.55 -16.30 7.29
N LEU A 6 -10.60 -15.37 6.34
CA LEU A 6 -11.57 -15.38 5.25
C LEU A 6 -11.05 -16.09 3.99
N GLY A 7 -9.85 -16.69 4.05
CA GLY A 7 -9.24 -17.37 2.90
C GLY A 7 -8.84 -16.43 1.77
N LEU A 8 -8.53 -15.17 2.07
CA LEU A 8 -8.04 -14.22 1.07
C LEU A 8 -6.59 -14.50 0.71
N ASP A 9 -6.22 -14.23 -0.55
CA ASP A 9 -4.86 -14.49 -1.06
C ASP A 9 -3.87 -13.36 -0.72
N PHE A 10 -4.34 -12.12 -0.64
CA PHE A 10 -3.52 -10.95 -0.34
C PHE A 10 -4.35 -9.82 0.25
N THR A 11 -3.66 -8.77 0.69
CA THR A 11 -4.26 -7.54 1.20
C THR A 11 -3.68 -6.32 0.52
N ILE A 12 -4.51 -5.29 0.39
CA ILE A 12 -4.09 -3.97 -0.05
C ILE A 12 -4.20 -3.02 1.14
N LEU A 13 -3.15 -2.21 1.37
CA LEU A 13 -3.09 -1.26 2.47
C LEU A 13 -2.81 0.15 1.95
N GLY A 14 -3.69 1.10 2.28
CA GLY A 14 -3.61 2.48 1.81
C GLY A 14 -4.73 3.38 2.32
N PRO A 15 -4.75 4.67 1.90
CA PRO A 15 -3.80 5.28 0.99
C PRO A 15 -2.46 5.59 1.66
N VAL A 16 -1.33 5.22 1.05
CA VAL A 16 0.01 5.48 1.61
C VAL A 16 0.36 6.97 1.52
N GLN A 17 0.15 7.58 0.36
CA GLN A 17 0.35 9.01 0.11
C GLN A 17 -1.00 9.71 -0.13
N ALA A 18 -0.99 11.04 -0.21
CA ALA A 18 -2.17 11.81 -0.62
C ALA A 18 -2.60 11.39 -2.04
N THR A 19 -3.90 11.31 -2.28
CA THR A 19 -4.43 10.83 -3.56
C THR A 19 -5.66 11.63 -3.98
N ALA A 20 -5.78 11.89 -5.29
CA ALA A 20 -6.95 12.56 -5.87
C ALA A 20 -8.26 11.77 -5.70
N SER A 21 -8.20 10.46 -5.42
CA SER A 21 -9.40 9.67 -5.15
C SER A 21 -10.02 9.99 -3.78
N HIS A 22 -9.24 10.55 -2.85
CA HIS A 22 -9.71 10.98 -1.52
C HIS A 22 -9.08 12.35 -1.17
N PRO A 23 -9.56 13.43 -1.79
CA PRO A 23 -9.01 14.77 -1.57
C PRO A 23 -9.10 15.19 -0.11
N GLY A 24 -8.05 15.85 0.40
CA GLY A 24 -7.99 16.35 1.78
C GLY A 24 -7.65 15.32 2.85
N ALA A 25 -7.67 14.01 2.53
CA ALA A 25 -7.23 12.97 3.45
C ALA A 25 -5.69 12.91 3.50
N LYS A 26 -5.12 12.84 4.71
CA LYS A 26 -3.70 12.54 4.89
C LYS A 26 -3.44 11.06 4.60
N GLY A 27 -2.39 10.77 3.83
CA GLY A 27 -1.91 9.40 3.64
C GLY A 27 -1.37 8.81 4.94
N LEU A 28 -1.25 7.47 4.98
CA LEU A 28 -0.67 6.75 6.10
C LEU A 28 0.78 7.16 6.38
N GLY A 29 1.55 7.40 5.31
CA GLY A 29 3.00 7.48 5.33
C GLY A 29 3.66 6.12 5.55
N TRP A 30 4.92 6.00 5.11
CA TRP A 30 5.67 4.74 5.16
C TRP A 30 5.88 4.19 6.57
N ALA A 31 6.11 5.05 7.56
CA ALA A 31 6.31 4.61 8.95
C ALA A 31 5.07 3.91 9.54
N ARG A 32 3.86 4.45 9.29
CA ARG A 32 2.62 3.81 9.75
C ARG A 32 2.29 2.58 8.91
N PHE A 33 2.55 2.64 7.60
CA PHE A 33 2.40 1.50 6.71
C PHE A 33 3.22 0.31 7.20
N ALA A 34 4.52 0.49 7.47
CA ALA A 34 5.42 -0.57 7.91
C ALA A 34 4.94 -1.24 9.22
N LYS A 35 4.46 -0.44 10.18
CA LYS A 35 3.88 -0.97 11.43
C LYS A 35 2.64 -1.83 11.21
N LEU A 36 1.82 -1.51 10.20
CA LEU A 36 0.58 -2.24 9.89
C LEU A 36 0.82 -3.45 8.98
N ALA A 37 1.82 -3.38 8.11
CA ALA A 37 2.26 -4.49 7.27
C ALA A 37 3.00 -5.54 8.09
N ALA A 38 3.74 -5.13 9.12
CA ALA A 38 4.44 -6.03 10.03
C ALA A 38 3.47 -7.04 10.68
N GLY A 39 3.84 -8.32 10.62
CA GLY A 39 3.07 -9.40 11.24
C GLY A 39 1.80 -9.81 10.49
N GLN A 40 1.56 -9.30 9.28
CA GLN A 40 0.49 -9.82 8.44
C GLN A 40 0.89 -11.17 7.85
N ALA A 41 -0.02 -12.15 7.98
CA ALA A 41 0.19 -13.50 7.47
C ALA A 41 -0.04 -13.64 5.95
N LEU A 42 -0.59 -12.60 5.31
CA LEU A 42 -0.82 -12.55 3.87
C LEU A 42 0.08 -11.49 3.23
N PRO A 43 0.44 -11.64 1.96
CA PRO A 43 1.09 -10.59 1.17
C PRO A 43 0.33 -9.26 1.28
N VAL A 44 1.09 -8.18 1.46
CA VAL A 44 0.56 -6.81 1.57
C VAL A 44 1.05 -5.98 0.39
N TYR A 45 0.14 -5.42 -0.39
CA TYR A 45 0.46 -4.49 -1.47
C TYR A 45 0.12 -3.06 -1.04
N ALA A 46 1.04 -2.13 -1.28
CA ALA A 46 0.86 -0.73 -0.97
C ALA A 46 -0.03 -0.05 -2.02
N LEU A 47 -0.98 0.80 -1.59
CA LEU A 47 -1.86 1.53 -2.49
C LEU A 47 -2.00 2.99 -2.07
N GLY A 48 -2.20 3.87 -3.05
CA GLY A 48 -2.74 5.22 -2.86
C GLY A 48 -1.69 6.30 -2.97
N GLY A 49 -1.81 7.09 -4.03
CA GLY A 49 -0.86 8.15 -4.36
C GLY A 49 0.52 7.64 -4.80
N LEU A 50 0.60 6.39 -5.28
CA LEU A 50 1.86 5.73 -5.65
C LEU A 50 2.07 5.67 -7.16
N GLY A 51 3.34 5.68 -7.57
CA GLY A 51 3.81 5.38 -8.93
C GLY A 51 5.09 4.54 -8.92
N ASN A 52 5.70 4.33 -10.10
CA ASN A 52 6.85 3.43 -10.26
C ASN A 52 8.04 3.77 -9.36
N GLY A 53 8.28 5.06 -9.08
CA GLY A 53 9.37 5.52 -8.20
C GLY A 53 9.22 5.16 -6.72
N ASP A 54 8.05 4.65 -6.31
CA ASP A 54 7.76 4.30 -4.92
C ASP A 54 8.01 2.82 -4.60
N LEU A 55 8.36 2.00 -5.60
CA LEU A 55 8.50 0.54 -5.41
C LEU A 55 9.55 0.21 -4.34
N ASP A 56 10.73 0.83 -4.41
CA ASP A 56 11.81 0.58 -3.45
C ASP A 56 11.43 0.97 -2.02
N ALA A 57 10.71 2.09 -1.87
CA ALA A 57 10.19 2.53 -0.58
C ALA A 57 9.12 1.55 -0.04
N ALA A 58 8.26 1.04 -0.91
CA ALA A 58 7.24 0.06 -0.54
C ALA A 58 7.87 -1.26 -0.07
N LEU A 59 8.85 -1.79 -0.81
CA LEU A 59 9.58 -3.00 -0.45
C LEU A 59 10.32 -2.83 0.88
N THR A 60 11.00 -1.69 1.06
CA THR A 60 11.68 -1.34 2.33
C THR A 60 10.70 -1.28 3.50
N ALA A 61 9.46 -0.83 3.26
CA ALA A 61 8.42 -0.76 4.26
C ALA A 61 7.67 -2.10 4.49
N GLY A 62 8.12 -3.19 3.86
CA GLY A 62 7.54 -4.54 4.04
C GLY A 62 6.37 -4.86 3.12
N ALA A 63 6.10 -4.05 2.09
CA ALA A 63 5.16 -4.42 1.04
C ALA A 63 5.76 -5.51 0.13
N HIS A 64 4.89 -6.28 -0.51
CA HIS A 64 5.23 -7.24 -1.56
C HIS A 64 5.18 -6.61 -2.96
N GLY A 65 4.68 -5.38 -3.06
CA GLY A 65 4.60 -4.61 -4.29
C GLY A 65 3.70 -3.38 -4.12
N ILE A 66 3.46 -2.68 -5.23
CA ILE A 66 2.57 -1.53 -5.28
C ILE A 66 1.36 -1.82 -6.18
N ALA A 67 0.21 -1.25 -5.81
CA ALA A 67 -0.95 -1.10 -6.66
C ALA A 67 -1.13 0.39 -6.98
N ALA A 68 -1.32 0.71 -8.24
CA ALA A 68 -1.48 2.08 -8.71
C ALA A 68 -2.65 2.18 -9.68
N ILE A 69 -3.31 3.35 -9.68
CA ILE A 69 -4.37 3.69 -10.64
C ILE A 69 -3.80 4.65 -11.66
N ARG A 70 -3.51 5.89 -11.25
CA ARG A 70 -2.97 6.94 -12.14
C ARG A 70 -1.48 6.74 -12.38
N GLY A 71 -0.70 6.52 -11.33
CA GLY A 71 0.76 6.33 -11.42
C GLY A 71 1.22 5.06 -12.15
N ALA A 72 0.30 4.18 -12.56
CA ALA A 72 0.60 3.03 -13.42
C ALA A 72 0.76 3.44 -14.90
N TRP A 73 0.09 4.50 -15.31
CA TRP A 73 0.15 5.04 -16.67
C TRP A 73 1.12 6.22 -16.61
N GLY A 74 2.35 5.99 -17.05
CA GLY A 74 3.36 7.05 -17.09
C GLY A 74 2.83 8.28 -17.82
N SER A 75 3.03 9.46 -17.22
CA SER A 75 2.98 10.74 -17.92
C SER A 75 4.35 11.04 -18.51
#